data_AF-A0A8T4MRX6-F1
#
_entry.id   AF-A0A8T4MRX6-F1
#
_cell.length_a   1.000
_cell.length_b   1.000
_cell.length_c   1.000
_cell.angle_alpha   90.00
_cell.angle_beta   90.00
_cell.angle_gamma   90.00
#
_symmetry.space_group_name_H-M   'P 1'
#
loop_
_entity.id
_entity.type
_entity.pdbx_description
1 polymer ?
#
loop_
_entity_poly.entity_id
_entity_poly.type
_entity_poly.pdbx_seq_one_letter_code
_entity_poly.pdbx_strand_id
1 'polypeptide(L)'
;MANKLNGKALGYSLAIVSALCMLLLGIAGNLGWYQGMVDAMLGMHQFFSLSFLGIITGMIEAAFWGFIAGWLIAWGYNRFA
;
A
#
# COMPACT_ATOMS: atom_id res chain seq x y z
N MET A 1 15.38 -19.50 20.74
CA MET A 1 15.62 -19.17 19.32
C MET A 1 14.48 -18.27 18.88
N ALA A 2 14.71 -16.96 18.78
CA ALA A 2 13.67 -16.05 18.31
C ALA A 2 13.36 -16.38 16.84
N ASN A 3 12.11 -16.73 16.56
CA ASN A 3 11.65 -16.98 15.19
C ASN A 3 11.88 -15.70 14.37
N LYS A 4 12.80 -15.76 13.40
CA LYS A 4 13.05 -14.64 12.49
C LYS A 4 11.79 -14.37 11.68
N LEU A 5 11.46 -13.09 11.53
CA LEU A 5 10.31 -12.64 10.78
C LEU A 5 10.58 -12.86 9.29
N ASN A 6 9.67 -13.57 8.61
CA ASN A 6 9.81 -13.83 7.18
C ASN A 6 9.53 -12.54 6.39
N GLY A 7 10.58 -11.84 6.00
CA GLY A 7 10.46 -10.54 5.34
C GLY A 7 9.78 -10.58 3.98
N LYS A 8 9.83 -11.72 3.26
CA LYS A 8 9.08 -11.88 2.01
C LYS A 8 7.58 -11.95 2.30
N ALA A 9 7.19 -12.74 3.31
CA ALA A 9 5.79 -12.86 3.72
C ALA A 9 5.24 -11.51 4.18
N LEU A 10 5.97 -10.78 5.04
CA LEU A 10 5.53 -9.47 5.52
C LEU A 10 5.45 -8.44 4.37
N GLY A 11 6.43 -8.44 3.48
CA GLY A 11 6.42 -7.60 2.28
C GLY A 11 5.19 -7.86 1.40
N TYR A 12 4.90 -9.13 1.07
CA TYR A 12 3.73 -9.47 0.25
C TYR A 12 2.41 -9.14 0.95
N SER A 13 2.30 -9.38 2.25
CA SER A 13 1.11 -9.02 3.02
C SER A 13 0.86 -7.51 3.00
N LEU A 14 1.88 -6.68 3.24
CA LEU A 14 1.72 -5.23 3.15
C LEU A 14 1.40 -4.78 1.72
N ALA A 15 2.05 -5.36 0.71
CA ALA A 15 1.78 -5.02 -0.69
C ALA A 15 0.30 -5.25 -1.06
N ILE A 16 -0.26 -6.39 -0.66
CA ILE A 16 -1.67 -6.74 -0.90
C ILE A 16 -2.59 -5.78 -0.14
N VAL A 17 -2.32 -5.53 1.14
CA VAL A 17 -3.14 -4.62 1.95
C VAL A 17 -3.11 -3.20 1.36
N SER A 18 -1.95 -2.69 0.97
CA SER A 18 -1.80 -1.39 0.34
C SER A 18 -2.56 -1.30 -0.99
N ALA A 19 -2.48 -2.32 -1.84
CA ALA A 19 -3.24 -2.38 -3.08
C ALA A 19 -4.75 -2.41 -2.85
N LEU A 20 -5.22 -3.19 -1.87
CA LEU A 20 -6.63 -3.25 -1.51
C LEU A 20 -7.14 -1.92 -0.95
N CYS A 21 -6.36 -1.23 -0.13
CA CYS A 21 -6.69 0.12 0.34
C CYS A 21 -6.84 1.09 -0.82
N MET A 22 -5.98 1.03 -1.84
CA MET A 22 -6.10 1.88 -3.02
C MET A 22 -7.33 1.59 -3.86
N LEU A 23 -7.69 0.31 -4.01
CA LEU A 23 -8.92 -0.07 -4.69
C LEU A 23 -10.15 0.46 -3.93
N LEU A 24 -10.19 0.26 -2.62
CA LEU A 24 -11.29 0.74 -1.77
C LEU A 24 -11.42 2.25 -1.79
N LEU A 25 -10.30 2.98 -1.73
CA LEU A 25 -10.30 4.45 -1.83
C LEU A 25 -10.69 4.94 -3.22
N GLY A 26 -10.27 4.26 -4.29
CA GLY A 26 -10.72 4.57 -5.65
C GLY A 26 -12.23 4.39 -5.84
N ILE A 27 -12.82 3.35 -5.24
CA ILE A 27 -14.27 3.12 -5.25
C ILE A 27 -14.99 4.14 -4.37
N ALA A 28 -14.51 4.36 -3.14
CA ALA A 28 -15.10 5.32 -2.20
C ALA A 28 -15.06 6.75 -2.77
N GLY A 29 -13.96 7.13 -3.41
CA GLY A 29 -13.82 8.43 -4.07
C GLY A 29 -14.76 8.62 -5.26
N ASN A 30 -15.00 7.58 -6.06
CA ASN A 30 -16.01 7.62 -7.13
C ASN A 30 -17.45 7.75 -6.60
N LEU A 31 -17.71 7.30 -5.37
CA LEU A 31 -19.00 7.45 -4.68
C LEU A 31 -19.12 8.78 -3.91
N GLY A 32 -18.10 9.63 -3.93
CA GLY A 32 -18.10 10.89 -3.16
C GLY A 32 -17.82 10.72 -1.66
N TRP A 33 -17.41 9.53 -1.21
CA TRP A 33 -17.12 9.23 0.19
C TRP A 33 -15.63 9.41 0.49
N TYR A 34 -15.30 9.75 1.75
CA TYR A 34 -13.92 9.88 2.23
C TYR A 34 -13.02 10.80 1.38
N GLN A 35 -13.59 11.87 0.82
CA GLN A 35 -12.87 12.80 -0.08
C GLN A 35 -11.55 13.32 0.51
N GLY A 36 -11.50 13.59 1.83
CA GLY A 36 -10.24 13.99 2.46
C GLY A 36 -9.12 12.93 2.40
N MET A 37 -9.45 11.64 2.46
CA MET A 37 -8.47 10.56 2.26
C MET A 37 -8.11 10.39 0.79
N VAL A 38 -9.08 10.59 -0.10
CA VAL A 38 -8.88 10.53 -1.56
C VAL A 38 -7.95 11.65 -2.02
N ASP A 39 -8.16 12.88 -1.56
CA ASP A 39 -7.30 14.03 -1.85
C ASP A 39 -5.88 13.81 -1.32
N ALA A 40 -5.74 13.27 -0.11
CA ALA A 40 -4.44 12.91 0.44
C ALA A 40 -3.73 11.85 -0.44
N MET A 41 -4.46 10.83 -0.91
CA MET A 41 -3.87 9.80 -1.79
C MET A 41 -3.56 10.33 -3.19
N LEU A 42 -4.38 11.22 -3.75
CA LEU A 42 -4.09 11.92 -5.01
C LEU A 42 -2.81 12.77 -4.89
N GLY A 43 -2.58 13.38 -3.73
CA GLY A 43 -1.35 14.13 -3.47
C GLY A 43 -0.12 13.24 -3.23
N MET A 44 -0.29 12.07 -2.62
CA MET A 44 0.82 11.18 -2.25
C MET A 44 1.21 10.17 -3.35
N HIS A 45 0.30 9.85 -4.28
CA HIS A 45 0.55 8.90 -5.36
C HIS A 45 0.41 9.59 -6.71
N GLN A 46 1.53 9.81 -7.39
CA GLN A 46 1.56 10.58 -8.63
C GLN A 46 0.82 9.88 -9.77
N PHE A 47 0.69 8.56 -9.70
CA PHE A 47 -0.02 7.75 -10.68
C PHE A 47 -1.44 7.38 -10.27
N PHE A 48 -1.91 7.80 -9.09
CA PHE A 48 -3.28 7.55 -8.65
C PHE A 48 -4.23 8.59 -9.23
N SER A 49 -5.34 8.14 -9.81
CA SER A 49 -6.48 9.00 -10.14
C SER A 49 -7.78 8.20 -10.03
N LEU A 50 -8.92 8.90 -9.97
CA LEU A 50 -10.24 8.28 -9.87
C LEU A 50 -10.69 7.55 -11.15
N SER A 51 -9.89 7.62 -12.22
CA SER A 51 -10.08 6.83 -13.44
C SER A 51 -9.73 5.36 -13.19
N PHE A 52 -10.38 4.44 -13.90
CA PHE A 52 -10.10 3.00 -13.82
C PHE A 52 -8.61 2.67 -13.99
N LEU A 53 -7.95 3.29 -14.96
CA LEU A 53 -6.50 3.10 -15.18
C LEU A 53 -5.67 3.70 -14.04
N GLY A 54 -6.08 4.85 -13.50
CA GLY A 54 -5.42 5.51 -12.37
C GLY A 54 -5.46 4.71 -11.07
N ILE A 55 -6.59 4.05 -10.82
CA ILE A 55 -6.72 3.16 -9.66
C ILE A 55 -5.75 1.98 -9.81
N ILE A 56 -5.68 1.37 -11.00
CA ILE A 56 -4.76 0.24 -11.25
C ILE A 56 -3.30 0.67 -11.10
N THR A 57 -2.90 1.81 -11.67
CA THR A 57 -1.53 2.31 -11.54
C THR A 57 -1.20 2.69 -10.10
N GLY A 58 -2.12 3.30 -9.37
CA GLY A 58 -1.98 3.58 -7.95
C GLY A 58 -1.91 2.31 -7.08
N MET A 59 -2.62 1.25 -7.44
CA MET A 59 -2.51 -0.06 -6.76
C MET A 59 -1.11 -0.66 -6.92
N ILE A 60 -0.53 -0.57 -8.12
CA ILE A 60 0.83 -1.08 -8.40
C ILE A 60 1.87 -0.26 -7.60
N GLU A 61 1.75 1.07 -7.63
CA GLU A 61 2.62 1.97 -6.88
C GLU A 61 2.54 1.70 -5.37
N ALA A 62 1.33 1.62 -4.81
CA ALA A 62 1.11 1.35 -3.40
C ALA A 62 1.57 -0.07 -2.99
N ALA A 63 1.38 -1.06 -3.85
CA ALA A 63 1.89 -2.42 -3.62
C ALA A 63 3.42 -2.45 -3.56
N PHE A 64 4.09 -1.73 -4.46
CA PHE A 64 5.55 -1.64 -4.49
C PHE A 64 6.10 -0.99 -3.22
N TRP A 65 5.55 0.16 -2.84
CA TRP A 65 5.95 0.84 -1.59
C TRP A 65 5.58 0.05 -0.34
N GLY A 66 4.41 -0.60 -0.32
CA GLY A 66 3.99 -1.50 0.75
C GLY A 66 4.93 -2.68 0.92
N PHE A 67 5.38 -3.28 -0.19
CA PHE A 67 6.37 -4.36 -0.16
C PHE A 67 7.70 -3.90 0.46
N ILE A 68 8.21 -2.75 0.01
CA ILE A 68 9.47 -2.18 0.53
C ILE A 68 9.36 -1.89 2.02
N ALA A 69 8.26 -1.24 2.44
CA ALA A 69 8.00 -0.95 3.84
C ALA A 69 7.95 -2.24 4.67
N GLY A 70 7.20 -3.25 4.23
CA GLY A 70 7.10 -4.54 4.91
C GLY A 70 8.44 -5.27 5.00
N TRP A 71 9.23 -5.24 3.93
CA TRP A 71 10.57 -5.83 3.93
C TRP A 71 11.52 -5.10 4.89
N LEU A 72 11.50 -3.76 4.91
CA LEU A 72 12.31 -2.95 5.82
C LEU A 72 11.93 -3.18 7.28
N ILE A 73 10.64 -3.31 7.59
CA ILE A 73 10.15 -3.64 8.94
C ILE A 73 10.69 -5.01 9.37
N ALA A 74 10.57 -6.03 8.50
CA ALA A 74 11.09 -7.36 8.82
C ALA A 74 12.61 -7.37 8.97
N TRP A 75 13.33 -6.62 8.14
CA TRP A 75 14.78 -6.47 8.25
C TRP A 75 15.18 -5.81 9.58
N GLY A 76 14.53 -4.69 9.93
CA GLY A 76 14.75 -4.00 11.19
C GLY A 76 14.46 -4.91 12.39
N TYR A 77 13.29 -5.56 12.40
CA TYR A 77 12.94 -6.51 13.46
C TYR A 77 13.98 -7.61 13.61
N ASN A 78 14.42 -8.23 12.52
CA ASN A 78 15.44 -9.29 12.54
C ASN A 78 16.85 -8.78 12.93
N ARG A 79 17.10 -7.48 12.82
CA ARG A 79 18.39 -6.87 13.18
C ARG A 79 18.48 -6.55 14.67
N PHE A 80 17.35 -6.22 15.29
CA PHE A 80 17.25 -5.80 16.70
C PHE A 80 16.69 -6.89 17.65
N ALA A 81 16.18 -8.00 17.12
CA ALA A 81 15.75 -9.19 17.86
C ALA A 81 16.88 -10.23 17.99
#